data_AF-A0A836BQB2-F1
#
_entry.id   AF-A0A836BQB2-F1
#
_cell.length_a   1.000
_cell.length_b   1.000
_cell.length_c   1.000
_cell.angle_alpha   90.00
_cell.angle_beta   90.00
_cell.angle_gamma   90.00
#
_symmetry.space_group_name_H-M   'P 1'
#
loop_
_entity.id
_entity.type
_entity.pdbx_description
1 polymer ?
#
loop_
_entity_poly.entity_id
_entity_poly.type
_entity_poly.pdbx_seq_one_letter_code
_entity_poly.pdbx_strand_id
1 'polypeptide(L)'
;MAALQAAFKKAVDAGAQFPNVLFLMDLENGGSCRVEEQCPAPILAFFQVIRGPPYNMTVHVPYGKGSILVPDLAHAELPDPVSADWGAKLPKAIFRGPGHCPGFHSNPLLQCSRRELHKLANRTEGSRFLDVKVWDEEDVHIDDTREGGWPELYAKYQFTLALDGHSGCMRLEELLRINSVVLKEFSPVVEFYTRALKAGEHYLDIGRDSSTDVLQVIQSTSRADGERITAKALAFADSYLCETAKLAYFQKALERYQALFEGMDEFIEEKVWPLILARQKLGLGKHGTVIVPWRR
;
A
#
# COMPACT_ATOMS: atom_id res chain seq x y z
N MET A 1 2.77 -3.29 14.74
CA MET A 1 2.03 -2.60 15.82
C MET A 1 2.85 -1.48 16.50
N ALA A 2 4.08 -1.73 16.95
CA ALA A 2 4.91 -0.69 17.62
C ALA A 2 5.17 0.55 16.73
N ALA A 3 5.44 0.36 15.43
CA ALA A 3 5.67 1.46 14.50
C ALA A 3 4.43 2.37 14.33
N LEU A 4 3.24 1.77 14.20
CA LEU A 4 1.98 2.53 14.12
C LEU A 4 1.78 3.38 15.38
N GLN A 5 2.01 2.82 16.58
CA GLN A 5 1.91 3.58 17.83
C GLN A 5 2.91 4.73 17.91
N ALA A 6 4.14 4.49 17.48
CA ALA A 6 5.16 5.53 17.40
C ALA A 6 4.71 6.66 16.45
N ALA A 7 4.09 6.33 15.31
CA ALA A 7 3.53 7.31 14.39
C ALA A 7 2.38 8.12 15.01
N PHE A 8 1.45 7.47 15.72
CA PHE A 8 0.41 8.19 16.49
C PHE A 8 1.02 9.13 17.53
N LYS A 9 2.01 8.65 18.28
CA LYS A 9 2.70 9.46 19.28
C LYS A 9 3.36 10.68 18.65
N LYS A 10 4.12 10.47 17.59
CA LYS A 10 4.76 11.54 16.83
C LYS A 10 3.73 12.58 16.37
N ALA A 11 2.60 12.13 15.81
CA ALA A 11 1.54 13.03 15.35
C ALA A 11 0.94 13.85 16.50
N VAL A 12 0.62 13.22 17.64
CA VAL A 12 0.07 13.92 18.82
C VAL A 12 1.09 14.90 19.40
N ASP A 13 2.35 14.50 19.53
CA ASP A 13 3.43 15.38 20.01
C ASP A 13 3.62 16.59 19.07
N ALA A 14 3.34 16.43 17.77
CA ALA A 14 3.31 17.50 16.77
C ALA A 14 2.01 18.33 16.75
N GLY A 15 1.08 18.08 17.69
CA GLY A 15 -0.16 18.84 17.86
C GLY A 15 -1.39 18.26 17.16
N ALA A 16 -1.30 17.06 16.57
CA ALA A 16 -2.46 16.39 16.02
C ALA A 16 -3.48 16.04 17.11
N GLN A 17 -4.75 16.29 16.84
CA GLN A 17 -5.85 15.91 17.73
C GLN A 17 -6.62 14.73 17.14
N PHE A 18 -6.93 13.74 17.97
CA PHE A 18 -7.78 12.62 17.60
C PHE A 18 -9.02 12.61 18.50
N PRO A 19 -10.16 12.07 18.02
CA PRO A 19 -11.30 11.81 18.90
C PRO A 19 -10.96 10.73 19.94
N ASN A 20 -11.71 10.71 21.04
CA ASN A 20 -11.68 9.58 21.96
C ASN A 20 -12.37 8.41 21.28
N VAL A 21 -11.58 7.43 20.82
CA VAL A 21 -12.10 6.32 20.01
C VAL A 21 -11.41 5.01 20.37
N LEU A 22 -12.20 3.96 20.52
CA LEU A 22 -11.75 2.58 20.54
C LEU A 22 -12.10 1.96 19.18
N PHE A 23 -11.09 1.49 18.46
CA PHE A 23 -11.26 0.87 17.15
C PHE A 23 -10.46 -0.42 17.03
N LEU A 24 -10.90 -1.29 16.12
CA LEU A 24 -10.17 -2.47 15.71
C LEU A 24 -9.33 -2.14 14.48
N MET A 25 -8.04 -2.45 14.55
CA MET A 25 -7.11 -2.28 13.44
C MET A 25 -6.59 -3.64 13.02
N ASP A 26 -6.80 -3.95 11.75
CA ASP A 26 -6.23 -5.11 11.11
C ASP A 26 -4.83 -4.78 10.59
N LEU A 27 -3.85 -5.53 11.08
CA LEU A 27 -2.45 -5.39 10.73
C LEU A 27 -1.98 -6.54 9.82
N GLU A 28 -2.85 -7.48 9.49
CA GLU A 28 -2.54 -8.53 8.55
C GLU A 28 -2.49 -7.91 7.16
N ASN A 29 -1.42 -8.21 6.40
CA ASN A 29 -1.30 -7.79 4.99
C ASN A 29 -2.57 -8.13 4.20
N GLY A 30 -3.23 -9.22 4.59
CA GLY A 30 -4.32 -9.79 3.86
C GLY A 30 -5.71 -9.21 4.03
N GLY A 31 -6.00 -8.54 5.12
CA GLY A 31 -7.39 -8.41 5.56
C GLY A 31 -7.81 -9.58 6.45
N SER A 32 -8.14 -9.31 7.70
CA SER A 32 -8.66 -10.24 8.70
C SER A 32 -10.11 -10.64 8.38
N CYS A 33 -10.84 -9.81 7.64
CA CYS A 33 -12.22 -10.11 7.23
C CYS A 33 -12.32 -11.09 6.05
N ARG A 34 -11.25 -11.82 5.72
CA ARG A 34 -11.27 -12.76 4.59
C ARG A 34 -12.31 -13.86 4.77
N VAL A 35 -12.49 -14.41 5.97
CA VAL A 35 -13.20 -15.70 6.12
C VAL A 35 -14.73 -15.59 6.08
N GLU A 36 -15.28 -14.39 6.31
CA GLU A 36 -16.72 -14.16 6.41
C GLU A 36 -17.20 -13.25 5.26
N GLU A 37 -18.42 -13.47 4.75
CA GLU A 37 -19.00 -12.65 3.67
C GLU A 37 -19.07 -11.15 4.02
N GLN A 38 -19.06 -10.82 5.32
CA GLN A 38 -19.03 -9.48 5.88
C GLN A 38 -18.17 -9.47 7.15
N CYS A 39 -17.40 -8.42 7.38
CA CYS A 39 -16.72 -8.22 8.67
C CYS A 39 -17.78 -8.18 9.80
N PRO A 40 -17.58 -8.87 10.93
CA PRO A 40 -18.51 -8.85 12.06
C PRO A 40 -18.51 -7.50 12.81
N ALA A 41 -17.52 -6.64 12.54
CA ALA A 41 -17.38 -5.31 13.10
C ALA A 41 -16.72 -4.36 12.08
N PRO A 42 -16.90 -3.04 12.19
CA PRO A 42 -16.12 -2.10 11.39
C PRO A 42 -14.66 -2.17 11.83
N ILE A 43 -13.81 -2.70 10.95
CA ILE A 43 -12.38 -2.90 11.18
C ILE A 43 -11.61 -1.96 10.25
N LEU A 44 -10.67 -1.19 10.81
CA LEU A 44 -9.75 -0.38 10.01
C LEU A 44 -8.69 -1.30 9.40
N ALA A 45 -8.32 -1.07 8.14
CA ALA A 45 -7.31 -1.89 7.45
C ALA A 45 -6.50 -1.04 6.45
N PHE A 46 -5.28 -1.47 6.13
CA PHE A 46 -4.47 -0.83 5.09
C PHE A 46 -4.88 -1.29 3.68
N PHE A 47 -5.21 -2.57 3.56
CA PHE A 47 -5.57 -3.22 2.31
C PHE A 47 -6.97 -3.81 2.37
N GLN A 48 -7.65 -3.80 1.23
CA GLN A 48 -8.89 -4.54 1.05
C GLN A 48 -8.91 -5.11 -0.37
N VAL A 49 -9.49 -6.29 -0.51
CA VAL A 49 -9.77 -6.88 -1.82
C VAL A 49 -11.20 -6.51 -2.22
N ILE A 50 -11.38 -5.60 -3.18
CA ILE A 50 -12.71 -5.00 -3.50
C ILE A 50 -13.38 -5.54 -4.76
N ARG A 51 -12.65 -6.32 -5.57
CA ARG A 51 -13.18 -6.88 -6.81
C ARG A 51 -12.92 -8.38 -6.87
N GLY A 52 -13.98 -9.15 -7.12
CA GLY A 52 -13.79 -10.38 -7.88
C GLY A 52 -13.13 -10.03 -9.21
N PRO A 53 -12.09 -10.76 -9.65
CA PRO A 53 -11.44 -10.45 -10.92
C PRO A 53 -12.49 -10.39 -12.06
N PRO A 54 -12.29 -9.53 -13.08
CA PRO A 54 -13.26 -9.29 -14.15
C PRO A 54 -13.48 -10.50 -15.07
N TYR A 55 -12.73 -11.57 -14.87
CA TYR A 55 -12.86 -12.84 -15.58
C TYR A 55 -13.93 -13.70 -14.87
N ASN A 56 -14.48 -14.72 -15.54
CA ASN A 56 -15.26 -15.81 -14.95
C ASN A 56 -14.43 -16.68 -13.99
N MET A 57 -13.58 -16.05 -13.20
CA MET A 57 -12.72 -16.65 -12.21
C MET A 57 -13.41 -16.50 -10.86
N THR A 58 -13.96 -17.60 -10.39
CA THR A 58 -14.31 -17.80 -8.98
C THR A 58 -13.00 -17.86 -8.19
N VAL A 59 -12.39 -16.70 -7.95
CA VAL A 59 -11.34 -16.59 -6.95
C VAL A 59 -12.06 -16.72 -5.61
N HIS A 60 -12.01 -17.92 -5.03
CA HIS A 60 -12.42 -18.22 -3.66
C HIS A 60 -11.42 -17.61 -2.66
N VAL A 61 -11.13 -16.33 -2.81
CA VAL A 61 -10.68 -15.54 -1.67
C VAL A 61 -11.98 -15.00 -1.11
N PRO A 62 -12.44 -15.49 0.05
CA PRO A 62 -13.65 -14.96 0.63
C PRO A 62 -13.38 -13.45 0.87
N TYR A 63 -14.20 -12.62 0.22
CA TYR A 63 -13.98 -11.20 0.16
C TYR A 63 -14.65 -10.59 1.39
N GLY A 64 -13.84 -10.12 2.33
CA GLY A 64 -14.33 -9.29 3.41
C GLY A 64 -14.85 -7.97 2.88
N LYS A 65 -16.17 -7.85 2.74
CA LYS A 65 -16.82 -6.55 2.65
C LYS A 65 -16.85 -5.94 4.05
N GLY A 66 -16.51 -4.65 4.14
CA GLY A 66 -16.76 -3.87 5.35
C GLY A 66 -15.54 -3.31 6.08
N SER A 67 -14.30 -3.62 5.65
CA SER A 67 -13.13 -2.93 6.20
C SER A 67 -13.12 -1.46 5.78
N ILE A 68 -12.72 -0.60 6.70
CA ILE A 68 -12.54 0.84 6.47
C ILE A 68 -11.07 1.06 6.15
N LEU A 69 -10.77 1.41 4.90
CA LEU A 69 -9.41 1.65 4.45
C LEU A 69 -8.84 2.92 5.10
N VAL A 70 -7.65 2.81 5.66
CA VAL A 70 -6.91 3.92 6.28
C VAL A 70 -5.44 3.89 5.85
N PRO A 71 -4.73 5.03 5.84
CA PRO A 71 -3.30 5.04 5.54
C PRO A 71 -2.50 4.27 6.59
N ASP A 72 -1.40 3.66 6.14
CA ASP A 72 -0.37 3.17 7.03
C ASP A 72 0.47 4.33 7.56
N LEU A 73 0.14 4.79 8.77
CA LEU A 73 0.87 5.89 9.40
C LEU A 73 2.29 5.49 9.81
N ALA A 74 2.60 4.18 9.94
CA ALA A 74 3.97 3.75 10.19
C ALA A 74 4.90 4.07 9.00
N HIS A 75 4.33 4.16 7.80
CA HIS A 75 5.00 4.53 6.55
C HIS A 75 4.44 5.85 5.99
N ALA A 76 4.03 6.78 6.88
CA ALA A 76 3.52 8.08 6.46
C ALA A 76 4.61 8.95 5.81
N GLU A 77 5.85 8.82 6.29
CA GLU A 77 7.02 9.50 5.74
C GLU A 77 7.39 8.87 4.39
N LEU A 78 6.94 9.52 3.33
CA LEU A 78 7.35 9.18 1.98
C LEU A 78 8.68 9.87 1.65
N PRO A 79 9.55 9.24 0.84
CA PRO A 79 10.79 9.89 0.39
C PRO A 79 10.49 11.18 -0.38
N ASP A 80 11.40 12.14 -0.32
CA ASP A 80 11.30 13.36 -1.12
C ASP A 80 11.13 13.02 -2.61
N PRO A 81 10.41 13.86 -3.38
CA PRO A 81 10.21 13.59 -4.81
C PRO A 81 11.57 13.55 -5.51
N VAL A 82 11.87 12.44 -6.18
CA VAL A 82 13.15 12.27 -6.88
C VAL A 82 12.94 12.35 -8.37
N SER A 83 13.75 13.20 -9.00
CA SER A 83 13.65 13.54 -10.40
C SER A 83 14.99 13.36 -11.12
N ALA A 84 14.91 12.99 -12.40
CA ALA A 84 16.02 12.99 -13.34
C ALA A 84 15.48 13.43 -14.70
N ASP A 85 16.34 14.00 -15.55
CA ASP A 85 15.93 14.41 -16.89
C ASP A 85 15.40 13.21 -17.69
N TRP A 86 14.23 13.36 -18.31
CA TRP A 86 13.54 12.27 -19.03
C TRP A 86 14.39 11.72 -20.18
N GLY A 87 15.11 12.60 -20.88
CA GLY A 87 15.99 12.22 -22.00
C GLY A 87 17.20 11.38 -21.56
N ALA A 88 17.60 11.47 -20.30
CA ALA A 88 18.71 10.72 -19.72
C ALA A 88 18.28 9.39 -19.07
N LYS A 89 16.98 9.16 -18.89
CA LYS A 89 16.47 7.93 -18.29
C LYS A 89 16.63 6.74 -19.23
N LEU A 90 16.88 5.57 -18.65
CA LEU A 90 16.88 4.29 -19.36
C LEU A 90 15.45 3.98 -19.83
N PRO A 91 15.23 3.62 -21.11
CA PRO A 91 13.90 3.27 -21.65
C PRO A 91 13.49 1.84 -21.25
N LYS A 92 13.52 1.58 -19.94
CA LYS A 92 13.21 0.30 -19.30
C LYS A 92 12.34 0.50 -18.08
N ALA A 93 11.66 -0.57 -17.67
CA ALA A 93 10.99 -0.66 -16.39
C ALA A 93 11.87 -1.39 -15.37
N ILE A 94 11.94 -0.83 -14.15
CA ILE A 94 12.69 -1.42 -13.04
C ILE A 94 11.77 -2.05 -11.97
N PHE A 95 12.21 -3.18 -11.43
CA PHE A 95 11.72 -3.76 -10.17
C PHE A 95 12.85 -4.42 -9.37
N ARG A 96 12.77 -4.26 -8.05
CA ARG A 96 13.63 -4.86 -7.03
C ARG A 96 12.76 -5.22 -5.84
N GLY A 97 12.72 -6.50 -5.46
CA GLY A 97 11.86 -6.93 -4.37
C GLY A 97 11.87 -8.43 -4.16
N PRO A 98 11.21 -8.91 -3.10
CA PRO A 98 11.04 -10.33 -2.88
C PRO A 98 10.06 -10.94 -3.88
N GLY A 99 10.15 -12.26 -4.06
CA GLY A 99 9.28 -13.05 -4.94
C GLY A 99 7.86 -13.27 -4.45
N HIS A 100 7.47 -12.61 -3.35
CA HIS A 100 6.15 -12.73 -2.73
C HIS A 100 5.04 -12.28 -3.68
N CYS A 101 3.97 -13.06 -3.68
CA CYS A 101 2.75 -12.73 -4.38
C CYS A 101 1.54 -13.01 -3.51
N PRO A 102 0.40 -12.35 -3.79
CA PRO A 102 -0.81 -12.60 -3.03
C PRO A 102 -1.26 -14.06 -3.18
N GLY A 103 -1.94 -14.60 -2.16
CA GLY A 103 -2.41 -15.99 -2.17
C GLY A 103 -3.31 -16.34 -3.37
N PHE A 104 -3.96 -15.35 -4.00
CA PHE A 104 -4.75 -15.58 -5.21
C PHE A 104 -3.92 -15.91 -6.46
N HIS A 105 -2.60 -15.69 -6.45
CA HIS A 105 -1.69 -16.14 -7.51
C HIS A 105 -1.32 -17.63 -7.41
N SER A 106 -1.86 -18.36 -6.42
CA SER A 106 -1.84 -19.82 -6.43
C SER A 106 -2.68 -20.41 -7.58
N ASN A 107 -3.51 -19.59 -8.23
CA ASN A 107 -4.25 -19.97 -9.41
C ASN A 107 -3.34 -20.01 -10.65
N PRO A 108 -3.29 -21.13 -11.42
CA PRO A 108 -2.51 -21.23 -12.65
C PRO A 108 -2.81 -20.14 -13.70
N LEU A 109 -4.00 -19.54 -13.64
CA LEU A 109 -4.46 -18.49 -14.55
C LEU A 109 -3.92 -17.09 -14.20
N LEU A 110 -3.54 -16.86 -12.94
CA LEU A 110 -2.96 -15.60 -12.47
C LEU A 110 -1.59 -15.86 -11.87
N GLN A 111 -0.59 -16.03 -12.73
CA GLN A 111 0.77 -16.26 -12.26
C GLN A 111 1.30 -15.02 -11.54
N CYS A 112 2.21 -15.25 -10.58
CA CYS A 112 2.85 -14.20 -9.81
C CYS A 112 3.65 -13.24 -10.71
N SER A 113 3.17 -12.00 -10.88
CA SER A 113 3.78 -11.04 -11.82
C SER A 113 5.25 -10.78 -11.51
N ARG A 114 5.65 -10.73 -10.23
CA ARG A 114 7.06 -10.54 -9.85
C ARG A 114 7.96 -11.61 -10.44
N ARG A 115 7.55 -12.88 -10.33
CA ARG A 115 8.30 -14.03 -10.85
C ARG A 115 8.25 -14.09 -12.37
N GLU A 116 7.08 -13.83 -12.98
CA GLU A 116 6.94 -13.87 -14.43
C GLU A 116 7.72 -12.75 -15.13
N LEU A 117 7.67 -11.53 -14.60
CA LEU A 117 8.44 -10.41 -15.12
C LEU A 117 9.95 -10.61 -14.90
N HIS A 118 10.36 -11.27 -13.81
CA HIS A 118 11.75 -11.67 -13.62
C HIS A 118 12.22 -12.67 -14.69
N LYS A 119 11.42 -13.72 -14.96
CA LYS A 119 11.71 -14.67 -16.04
C LYS A 119 11.75 -13.98 -17.41
N LEU A 120 10.81 -13.08 -17.68
CA LEU A 120 10.75 -12.32 -18.92
C LEU A 120 11.97 -11.41 -19.09
N ALA A 121 12.41 -10.73 -18.03
CA ALA A 121 13.61 -9.91 -18.03
C ALA A 121 14.90 -10.69 -18.35
N ASN A 122 14.93 -12.00 -18.04
CA ASN A 122 16.05 -12.88 -18.38
C ASN A 122 16.01 -13.42 -19.82
N ARG A 123 14.93 -13.16 -20.59
CA ARG A 123 14.83 -13.49 -22.02
C ARG A 123 15.33 -12.34 -22.88
N THR A 124 15.80 -12.65 -24.08
CA THR A 124 16.30 -11.64 -25.03
C THR A 124 15.28 -10.53 -25.32
N GLU A 125 14.00 -10.89 -25.50
CA GLU A 125 12.93 -9.93 -25.76
C GLU A 125 12.64 -8.99 -24.57
N GLY A 126 12.60 -9.53 -23.35
CA GLY A 126 12.27 -8.76 -22.15
C GLY A 126 13.44 -7.97 -21.61
N SER A 127 14.68 -8.49 -21.67
CA SER A 127 15.90 -7.83 -21.18
C SER A 127 16.15 -6.43 -21.79
N ARG A 128 15.59 -6.19 -22.98
CA ARG A 128 15.64 -4.88 -23.66
C ARG A 128 14.77 -3.82 -22.97
N PHE A 129 13.68 -4.21 -22.33
CA PHE A 129 12.67 -3.31 -21.77
C PHE A 129 12.53 -3.45 -20.25
N LEU A 130 13.04 -4.51 -19.65
CA LEU A 130 12.87 -4.83 -18.25
C LEU A 130 14.24 -4.96 -17.57
N ASP A 131 14.34 -4.38 -16.37
CA ASP A 131 15.38 -4.65 -15.40
C ASP A 131 14.69 -5.09 -14.10
N VAL A 132 14.46 -6.40 -13.97
CA VAL A 132 13.70 -7.00 -12.86
C VAL A 132 14.59 -7.97 -12.12
N LYS A 133 14.86 -7.67 -10.84
CA LYS A 133 15.52 -8.61 -9.94
C LYS A 133 14.59 -8.97 -8.80
N VAL A 134 14.47 -10.27 -8.58
CA VAL A 134 13.72 -10.86 -7.48
C VAL A 134 14.72 -11.60 -6.60
N TRP A 135 14.69 -11.36 -5.29
CA TRP A 135 15.50 -12.12 -4.33
C TRP A 135 14.67 -13.23 -3.68
N ASP A 136 15.38 -14.25 -3.19
CA ASP A 136 14.81 -15.50 -2.72
C ASP A 136 14.10 -15.38 -1.36
N GLU A 137 13.17 -16.31 -1.12
CA GLU A 137 12.09 -16.21 -0.13
C GLU A 137 12.44 -16.66 1.29
N GLU A 138 13.65 -17.16 1.54
CA GLU A 138 13.99 -17.79 2.84
C GLU A 138 14.06 -16.80 4.01
N ASP A 139 14.09 -15.50 3.73
CA ASP A 139 14.18 -14.47 4.76
C ASP A 139 12.87 -13.67 4.82
N VAL A 140 11.95 -14.20 5.62
CA VAL A 140 10.61 -13.66 5.94
C VAL A 140 10.63 -12.25 6.59
N HIS A 141 11.81 -11.65 6.77
CA HIS A 141 12.00 -10.32 7.33
C HIS A 141 12.52 -9.28 6.31
N ILE A 142 12.68 -9.65 5.03
CA ILE A 142 13.25 -8.76 4.00
C ILE A 142 12.23 -7.79 3.38
N ASP A 143 10.94 -7.83 3.75
CA ASP A 143 9.90 -6.99 3.11
C ASP A 143 10.23 -5.48 3.07
N ASP A 144 11.01 -4.97 4.04
CA ASP A 144 11.45 -3.57 4.10
C ASP A 144 12.85 -3.30 3.50
N THR A 145 13.56 -4.33 3.04
CA THR A 145 14.90 -4.16 2.49
C THR A 145 14.80 -3.49 1.12
N ARG A 146 15.38 -2.29 1.04
CA ARG A 146 15.49 -1.54 -0.21
C ARG A 146 16.86 -1.81 -0.82
N GLU A 147 16.92 -1.97 -2.14
CA GLU A 147 18.21 -2.05 -2.82
C GLU A 147 18.99 -0.75 -2.59
N GLY A 148 20.32 -0.85 -2.47
CA GLY A 148 21.18 0.31 -2.32
C GLY A 148 20.93 1.35 -3.42
N GLY A 149 20.80 2.62 -3.01
CA GLY A 149 20.50 3.73 -3.92
C GLY A 149 19.01 3.94 -4.20
N TRP A 150 18.10 3.31 -3.46
CA TRP A 150 16.71 3.75 -3.44
C TRP A 150 16.56 5.12 -2.73
N PRO A 151 15.70 6.03 -3.23
CA PRO A 151 14.89 5.96 -4.47
C PRO A 151 15.62 6.44 -5.75
N GLU A 152 16.83 6.98 -5.66
CA GLU A 152 17.57 7.60 -6.78
C GLU A 152 17.84 6.65 -7.95
N LEU A 153 18.00 5.36 -7.68
CA LEU A 153 18.18 4.32 -8.67
C LEU A 153 16.94 4.23 -9.58
N TYR A 154 15.74 4.26 -9.01
CA TYR A 154 14.49 4.12 -9.76
C TYR A 154 14.24 5.33 -10.64
N ALA A 155 14.62 6.53 -10.20
CA ALA A 155 14.53 7.75 -10.99
C ALA A 155 15.39 7.72 -12.28
N LYS A 156 16.34 6.79 -12.41
CA LYS A 156 17.13 6.58 -13.64
C LYS A 156 16.36 5.84 -14.74
N TYR A 157 15.18 5.30 -14.45
CA TYR A 157 14.37 4.52 -15.39
C TYR A 157 13.16 5.34 -15.83
N GLN A 158 12.74 5.19 -17.08
CA GLN A 158 11.51 5.83 -17.57
C GLN A 158 10.26 5.20 -16.93
N PHE A 159 10.35 3.93 -16.53
CA PHE A 159 9.22 3.18 -16.00
C PHE A 159 9.59 2.49 -14.68
N THR A 160 8.62 2.38 -13.78
CA THR A 160 8.75 1.63 -12.52
C THR A 160 7.58 0.68 -12.37
N LEU A 161 7.84 -0.56 -11.94
CA LEU A 161 6.79 -1.57 -11.79
C LEU A 161 6.21 -1.54 -10.37
N ALA A 162 4.89 -1.34 -10.27
CA ALA A 162 4.12 -1.48 -9.04
C ALA A 162 3.41 -2.84 -9.06
N LEU A 163 4.00 -3.82 -8.37
CA LEU A 163 3.58 -5.23 -8.33
C LEU A 163 3.21 -5.62 -6.89
N ASP A 164 2.08 -6.28 -6.71
CA ASP A 164 1.57 -6.74 -5.43
C ASP A 164 2.55 -7.69 -4.75
N GLY A 165 2.63 -7.57 -3.43
CA GLY A 165 3.41 -8.44 -2.54
C GLY A 165 2.51 -9.48 -1.89
N HIS A 166 2.57 -9.67 -0.58
CA HIS A 166 1.62 -10.57 0.08
C HIS A 166 0.15 -10.17 -0.10
N SER A 167 -0.14 -8.91 -0.41
CA SER A 167 -1.49 -8.42 -0.67
C SER A 167 -1.52 -7.34 -1.72
N GLY A 168 -1.26 -6.08 -1.39
CA GLY A 168 -1.13 -5.00 -2.38
C GLY A 168 0.32 -4.64 -2.65
N CYS A 169 0.52 -3.59 -3.45
CA CYS A 169 1.82 -2.96 -3.64
C CYS A 169 2.00 -1.80 -2.65
N MET A 170 2.53 -2.07 -1.45
CA MET A 170 2.85 -1.03 -0.44
C MET A 170 3.72 0.11 -0.99
N ARG A 171 4.55 -0.18 -2.00
CA ARG A 171 5.45 0.81 -2.61
C ARG A 171 4.76 1.73 -3.60
N LEU A 172 3.49 1.49 -3.95
CA LEU A 172 2.81 2.25 -5.02
C LEU A 172 2.82 3.75 -4.73
N GLU A 173 2.54 4.16 -3.49
CA GLU A 173 2.59 5.57 -3.10
C GLU A 173 3.99 6.21 -3.22
N GLU A 174 5.05 5.46 -2.91
CA GLU A 174 6.42 5.92 -3.09
C GLU A 174 6.77 6.05 -4.57
N LEU A 175 6.36 5.08 -5.40
CA LEU A 175 6.61 5.08 -6.84
C LEU A 175 5.92 6.26 -7.54
N LEU A 176 4.75 6.70 -7.08
CA LEU A 176 4.07 7.89 -7.59
C LEU A 176 4.85 9.19 -7.35
N ARG A 177 5.80 9.20 -6.38
CA ARG A 177 6.70 10.33 -6.10
C ARG A 177 8.01 10.30 -6.90
N ILE A 178 8.22 9.25 -7.68
CA ILE A 178 9.37 9.15 -8.57
C ILE A 178 8.97 9.75 -9.92
N ASN A 179 9.83 10.57 -10.51
CA ASN A 179 9.63 11.09 -11.87
C ASN A 179 9.81 9.98 -12.91
N SER A 180 9.00 8.93 -12.85
CA SER A 180 8.96 7.80 -13.77
C SER A 180 7.51 7.37 -13.95
N VAL A 181 7.19 6.79 -15.10
CA VAL A 181 5.84 6.26 -15.34
C VAL A 181 5.65 5.00 -14.51
N VAL A 182 4.65 5.02 -13.63
CA VAL A 182 4.26 3.84 -12.87
C VAL A 182 3.48 2.88 -13.77
N LEU A 183 4.03 1.68 -13.96
CA LEU A 183 3.36 0.53 -14.58
C LEU A 183 2.76 -0.30 -13.46
N LYS A 184 1.47 -0.12 -13.21
CA LYS A 184 0.76 -0.76 -12.10
C LYS A 184 0.08 -2.03 -12.60
N GLU A 185 0.35 -3.14 -11.95
CA GLU A 185 -0.38 -4.34 -12.29
C GLU A 185 -1.87 -4.23 -11.95
N PHE A 186 -2.67 -4.93 -12.74
CA PHE A 186 -4.08 -5.11 -12.48
C PHE A 186 -4.25 -5.95 -11.22
N SER A 187 -4.69 -5.28 -10.16
CA SER A 187 -4.83 -5.87 -8.82
C SER A 187 -6.26 -5.70 -8.31
N PRO A 188 -6.85 -6.74 -7.69
CA PRO A 188 -8.10 -6.61 -6.96
C PRO A 188 -7.91 -5.96 -5.56
N VAL A 189 -6.66 -5.82 -5.11
CA VAL A 189 -6.30 -5.23 -3.84
C VAL A 189 -6.21 -3.71 -3.99
N VAL A 190 -6.78 -3.00 -3.04
CA VAL A 190 -6.78 -1.55 -2.99
C VAL A 190 -6.38 -1.04 -1.62
N GLU A 191 -5.89 0.19 -1.64
CA GLU A 191 -5.61 1.02 -0.47
C GLU A 191 -6.56 2.21 -0.45
N PHE A 192 -6.51 3.01 0.61
CA PHE A 192 -7.42 4.13 0.85
C PHE A 192 -7.43 5.17 -0.30
N TYR A 193 -6.30 5.33 -1.01
CA TYR A 193 -6.14 6.30 -2.10
C TYR A 193 -6.37 5.71 -3.50
N THR A 194 -6.34 4.38 -3.66
CA THR A 194 -6.31 3.74 -4.98
C THR A 194 -7.55 4.09 -5.82
N ARG A 195 -8.70 4.33 -5.19
CA ARG A 195 -9.94 4.74 -5.89
C ARG A 195 -9.86 6.13 -6.53
N ALA A 196 -8.97 6.99 -6.04
CA ALA A 196 -8.74 8.32 -6.60
C ALA A 196 -7.70 8.30 -7.73
N LEU A 197 -6.88 7.25 -7.82
CA LEU A 197 -6.01 7.03 -8.96
C LEU A 197 -6.81 6.67 -10.21
N LYS A 198 -6.24 6.99 -11.37
CA LYS A 198 -6.86 6.84 -12.67
C LYS A 198 -5.82 6.35 -13.67
N ALA A 199 -6.09 5.20 -14.31
CA ALA A 199 -5.26 4.66 -15.37
C ALA A 199 -5.21 5.63 -16.57
N GLY A 200 -4.05 5.75 -17.22
CA GLY A 200 -3.77 6.71 -18.30
C GLY A 200 -3.56 8.16 -17.83
N GLU A 201 -3.88 8.46 -16.56
CA GLU A 201 -3.62 9.76 -15.93
C GLU A 201 -2.47 9.72 -14.94
N HIS A 202 -2.50 8.79 -13.98
CA HIS A 202 -1.51 8.70 -12.90
C HIS A 202 -0.55 7.52 -13.06
N TYR A 203 -0.95 6.50 -13.82
CA TYR A 203 -0.20 5.28 -14.04
C TYR A 203 -0.72 4.56 -15.29
N LEU A 204 -0.04 3.53 -15.76
CA LEU A 204 -0.50 2.63 -16.84
C LEU A 204 -0.78 1.23 -16.29
N ASP A 205 -1.91 0.63 -16.66
CA ASP A 205 -2.25 -0.75 -16.29
C ASP A 205 -1.35 -1.74 -17.05
N ILE A 206 -0.89 -2.79 -16.36
CA ILE A 206 -0.25 -3.99 -16.93
C ILE A 206 -0.81 -5.27 -16.30
N GLY A 207 -0.50 -6.44 -16.85
CA GLY A 207 -0.90 -7.73 -16.31
C GLY A 207 -2.41 -7.98 -16.36
N ARG A 208 -3.14 -7.32 -17.28
CA ARG A 208 -4.59 -7.55 -17.42
C ARG A 208 -4.82 -8.88 -18.14
N ASP A 209 -4.23 -9.03 -19.32
CA ASP A 209 -4.44 -10.21 -20.18
C ASP A 209 -3.24 -11.17 -20.20
N SER A 210 -2.03 -10.66 -19.99
CA SER A 210 -0.79 -11.43 -19.97
C SER A 210 0.31 -10.65 -19.26
N SER A 211 1.25 -11.33 -18.60
CA SER A 211 2.45 -10.70 -18.05
C SER A 211 3.37 -10.05 -19.10
N THR A 212 3.17 -10.38 -20.39
CA THR A 212 3.94 -9.81 -21.50
C THR A 212 3.38 -8.49 -22.02
N ASP A 213 2.16 -8.09 -21.61
CA ASP A 213 1.54 -6.83 -22.05
C ASP A 213 2.38 -5.59 -21.68
N VAL A 214 3.16 -5.69 -20.61
CA VAL A 214 4.16 -4.71 -20.16
C VAL A 214 5.08 -4.24 -21.28
N LEU A 215 5.49 -5.15 -22.18
CA LEU A 215 6.42 -4.83 -23.26
C LEU A 215 5.75 -3.91 -24.29
N GLN A 216 4.49 -4.21 -24.63
CA GLN A 216 3.70 -3.39 -25.54
C GLN A 216 3.38 -2.02 -24.93
N VAL A 217 3.06 -1.97 -23.63
CA VAL A 217 2.84 -0.70 -22.92
C VAL A 217 4.08 0.18 -22.95
N ILE A 218 5.27 -0.38 -22.66
CA ILE A 218 6.54 0.36 -22.73
C ILE A 218 6.81 0.88 -24.16
N GLN A 219 6.64 0.02 -25.16
CA GLN A 219 6.91 0.37 -26.56
C GLN A 219 5.94 1.41 -27.14
N SER A 220 4.69 1.39 -26.71
CA SER A 220 3.64 2.28 -27.21
C SER A 220 3.57 3.62 -26.47
N THR A 221 4.22 3.74 -25.31
CA THR A 221 4.19 4.98 -24.53
C THR A 221 5.10 6.03 -25.18
N SER A 222 4.50 7.10 -25.69
CA SER A 222 5.24 8.23 -26.24
C SER A 222 5.94 9.01 -25.12
N ARG A 223 7.01 9.75 -25.46
CA ARG A 223 7.67 10.66 -24.51
C ARG A 223 6.68 11.66 -23.89
N ALA A 224 5.85 12.27 -24.73
CA ALA A 224 4.88 13.28 -24.27
C ALA A 224 3.86 12.69 -23.30
N ASP A 225 3.39 11.46 -23.54
CA ASP A 225 2.49 10.76 -22.61
C ASP A 225 3.20 10.39 -21.32
N GLY A 226 4.44 9.90 -21.40
CA GLY A 226 5.22 9.53 -20.23
C GLY A 226 5.47 10.72 -19.29
N GLU A 227 5.90 11.85 -19.83
CA GLU A 227 6.09 13.10 -19.09
C GLU A 227 4.77 13.60 -18.49
N ARG A 228 3.67 13.57 -19.25
CA ARG A 228 2.34 13.98 -18.78
C ARG A 228 1.81 13.12 -17.63
N ILE A 229 1.89 11.79 -17.77
CA ILE A 229 1.41 10.83 -16.76
C ILE A 229 2.21 10.99 -15.47
N THR A 230 3.53 11.11 -15.60
CA THR A 230 4.43 11.28 -14.47
C THR A 230 4.16 12.59 -13.73
N ALA A 231 3.96 13.70 -14.45
CA ALA A 231 3.63 14.98 -13.83
C ALA A 231 2.32 14.92 -13.02
N LYS A 232 1.30 14.23 -13.55
CA LYS A 232 0.04 14.00 -12.83
C LYS A 232 0.21 13.10 -11.61
N ALA A 233 1.01 12.04 -11.71
CA ALA A 233 1.32 11.15 -10.59
C ALA A 233 2.00 11.91 -9.44
N LEU A 234 3.02 12.72 -9.76
CA LEU A 234 3.73 13.56 -8.80
C LEU A 234 2.78 14.55 -8.11
N ALA A 235 1.95 15.26 -8.89
CA ALA A 235 0.98 16.20 -8.35
C ALA A 235 -0.05 15.52 -7.43
N PHE A 236 -0.52 14.33 -7.80
CA PHE A 236 -1.40 13.53 -6.96
C PHE A 236 -0.73 13.15 -5.64
N ALA A 237 0.50 12.62 -5.70
CA ALA A 237 1.21 12.17 -4.51
C ALA A 237 1.54 13.32 -3.56
N ASP A 238 1.95 14.49 -4.09
CA ASP A 238 2.21 15.68 -3.29
C ASP A 238 0.96 16.19 -2.58
N SER A 239 -0.18 16.18 -3.29
CA SER A 239 -1.45 16.71 -2.78
C SER A 239 -2.14 15.77 -1.78
N TYR A 240 -2.06 14.46 -1.99
CA TYR A 240 -2.94 13.50 -1.31
C TYR A 240 -2.20 12.41 -0.53
N LEU A 241 -0.90 12.23 -0.75
CA LEU A 241 -0.11 11.16 -0.12
C LEU A 241 0.99 11.68 0.82
N CYS A 242 1.17 13.00 0.93
CA CYS A 242 2.08 13.56 1.93
C CYS A 242 1.63 13.26 3.37
N GLU A 243 2.56 13.32 4.33
CA GLU A 243 2.32 12.99 5.75
C GLU A 243 1.10 13.73 6.31
N THR A 244 0.99 15.04 6.04
CA THR A 244 -0.14 15.86 6.48
C THR A 244 -1.47 15.39 5.89
N ALA A 245 -1.53 15.04 4.60
CA ALA A 245 -2.74 14.57 3.95
C ALA A 245 -3.17 13.19 4.48
N LYS A 246 -2.23 12.28 4.67
CA LYS A 246 -2.47 10.96 5.29
C LYS A 246 -2.99 11.10 6.71
N LEU A 247 -2.36 11.96 7.53
CA LEU A 247 -2.79 12.21 8.89
C LEU A 247 -4.20 12.82 8.93
N ALA A 248 -4.49 13.80 8.08
CA ALA A 248 -5.82 14.41 7.98
C ALA A 248 -6.89 13.40 7.55
N TYR A 249 -6.57 12.53 6.59
CA TYR A 249 -7.46 11.43 6.20
C TYR A 249 -7.73 10.50 7.39
N PHE A 250 -6.67 10.10 8.10
CA PHE A 250 -6.76 9.18 9.22
C PHE A 250 -7.58 9.78 10.38
N GLN A 251 -7.33 11.03 10.76
CA GLN A 251 -8.14 11.77 11.72
C GLN A 251 -9.61 11.78 11.31
N LYS A 252 -9.89 12.09 10.04
CA LYS A 252 -11.27 12.13 9.55
C LYS A 252 -11.93 10.76 9.57
N ALA A 253 -11.20 9.70 9.24
CA ALA A 253 -11.67 8.33 9.33
C ALA A 253 -12.04 7.98 10.78
N LEU A 254 -11.22 8.34 11.75
CA LEU A 254 -11.51 8.12 13.18
C LEU A 254 -12.70 8.92 13.70
N GLU A 255 -12.86 10.18 13.30
CA GLU A 255 -14.05 10.98 13.64
C GLU A 255 -15.33 10.32 13.12
N ARG A 256 -15.31 9.86 11.85
CA ARG A 256 -16.45 9.18 11.25
C ARG A 256 -16.69 7.82 11.88
N TYR A 257 -15.64 7.11 12.28
CA TYR A 257 -15.72 5.85 12.99
C TYR A 257 -16.37 6.02 14.36
N GLN A 258 -15.89 6.99 15.16
CA GLN A 258 -16.45 7.31 16.48
C GLN A 258 -17.96 7.57 16.37
N ALA A 259 -18.39 8.32 15.35
CA ALA A 259 -19.79 8.65 15.11
C ALA A 259 -20.68 7.43 14.75
N LEU A 260 -20.12 6.24 14.51
CA LEU A 260 -20.89 5.01 14.32
C LEU A 260 -21.41 4.43 15.65
N PHE A 261 -20.89 4.88 16.79
CA PHE A 261 -21.17 4.30 18.10
C PHE A 261 -21.69 5.37 19.07
N GLU A 262 -22.92 5.19 19.52
CA GLU A 262 -23.48 6.01 20.60
C GLU A 262 -22.79 5.67 21.93
N GLY A 263 -22.38 6.69 22.69
CA GLY A 263 -21.77 6.50 24.01
C GLY A 263 -20.30 6.05 24.01
N MET A 264 -19.57 6.21 22.89
CA MET A 264 -18.16 5.80 22.79
C MET A 264 -17.28 6.47 23.86
N ASP A 265 -17.49 7.77 24.10
CA ASP A 265 -16.70 8.54 25.07
C ASP A 265 -16.94 8.04 26.50
N GLU A 266 -18.20 7.85 26.88
CA GLU A 266 -18.60 7.30 28.18
C GLU A 266 -18.07 5.88 28.36
N PHE A 267 -18.15 5.03 27.33
CA PHE A 267 -17.62 3.67 27.38
C PHE A 267 -16.10 3.67 27.61
N ILE A 268 -15.36 4.54 26.92
CA ILE A 268 -13.91 4.66 27.09
C ILE A 268 -13.57 5.11 28.51
N GLU A 269 -14.22 6.18 29.00
CA GLU A 269 -13.94 6.74 30.32
C GLU A 269 -14.33 5.78 31.46
N GLU A 270 -15.48 5.12 31.36
CA GLU A 270 -15.99 4.25 32.44
C GLU A 270 -15.42 2.83 32.41
N LYS A 271 -15.11 2.28 31.23
CA LYS A 271 -14.75 0.86 31.08
C LYS A 271 -13.32 0.65 30.63
N VAL A 272 -12.86 1.41 29.64
CA VAL A 272 -11.55 1.19 29.03
C VAL A 272 -10.44 1.80 29.90
N TRP A 273 -10.58 3.05 30.30
CA TRP A 273 -9.54 3.76 31.05
C TRP A 273 -9.17 3.12 32.39
N PRO A 274 -10.13 2.67 33.23
CA PRO A 274 -9.80 1.98 34.47
C PRO A 274 -8.98 0.71 34.24
N LEU A 275 -9.22 -0.02 33.15
CA LEU A 275 -8.45 -1.21 32.78
C LEU A 275 -7.01 -0.86 32.37
N ILE A 276 -6.82 0.23 31.61
CA ILE A 276 -5.47 0.71 31.25
C ILE A 276 -4.69 1.08 32.52
N LEU A 277 -5.27 1.88 33.41
CA LEU A 277 -4.63 2.32 34.65
C LEU A 277 -4.29 1.14 35.57
N ALA A 278 -5.21 0.18 35.71
CA ALA A 278 -4.96 -1.03 36.48
C ALA A 278 -3.79 -1.84 35.87
N ARG A 279 -3.77 -2.01 34.54
CA ARG A 279 -2.70 -2.71 33.82
C ARG A 279 -1.34 -2.05 34.03
N GLN A 280 -1.27 -0.71 33.96
CA GLN A 280 -0.05 0.06 34.21
C GLN A 280 0.42 -0.09 35.66
N LYS A 281 -0.49 0.06 36.63
CA LYS A 281 -0.20 -0.09 38.06
C LYS A 281 0.34 -1.48 38.40
N LEU A 282 -0.16 -2.52 37.72
CA LEU A 282 0.26 -3.91 37.91
C LEU A 282 1.53 -4.28 37.12
N GLY A 283 2.11 -3.37 36.32
CA GLY A 283 3.30 -3.64 35.52
C GLY A 283 3.09 -4.66 34.39
N LEU A 284 1.84 -4.90 33.97
CA LEU A 284 1.48 -5.90 32.96
C LEU A 284 1.70 -5.36 31.54
N GLY A 285 2.94 -5.03 31.19
CA GLY A 285 3.21 -4.11 30.07
C GLY A 285 4.11 -4.63 28.95
N LYS A 286 3.87 -5.82 28.34
CA LYS A 286 4.61 -6.21 27.11
C LYS A 286 3.87 -7.00 26.01
N HIS A 287 2.68 -7.57 26.23
CA HIS A 287 2.06 -8.43 25.21
C HIS A 287 0.62 -8.04 24.82
N GLY A 288 0.37 -8.06 23.50
CA GLY A 288 -0.90 -8.44 22.87
C GLY A 288 -1.92 -7.34 22.55
N THR A 289 -2.03 -6.30 23.37
CA THR A 289 -3.01 -5.22 23.15
C THR A 289 -2.49 -3.96 23.78
N VAL A 290 -2.21 -2.95 22.97
CA VAL A 290 -1.80 -1.64 23.48
C VAL A 290 -2.96 -0.71 23.24
N ILE A 291 -3.64 -0.37 24.32
CA ILE A 291 -4.52 0.77 24.34
C ILE A 291 -3.58 1.95 24.60
N VAL A 292 -3.46 2.88 23.66
CA VAL A 292 -2.62 4.06 23.84
C VAL A 292 -3.49 5.15 24.48
N PRO A 293 -3.33 5.44 25.77
CA PRO A 293 -4.08 6.49 26.41
C PRO A 293 -3.66 7.86 25.87
N TRP A 294 -4.60 8.60 25.27
CA TRP A 294 -4.45 10.02 24.96
C TRP A 294 -5.56 10.77 25.67
N ARG A 295 -5.20 11.63 26.63
CA ARG A 295 -6.13 12.60 27.23
C ARG A 295 -5.68 13.99 26.78
N ARG A 296 -6.65 14.82 26.40
CA ARG A 296 -6.42 16.27 26.23
C ARG A 296 -6.03 16.89 27.56
#